data_AF-A0AAE1PYE8-F1
#
_entry.id   AF-A0AAE1PYE8-F1
#
_cell.length_a   1.000
_cell.length_b   1.000
_cell.length_c   1.000
_cell.angle_alpha   90.00
_cell.angle_beta   90.00
_cell.angle_gamma   90.00
#
_symmetry.space_group_name_H-M   'P 1'
#
loop_
_entity.id
_entity.type
_entity.pdbx_description
1 polymer ?
#
loop_
_entity_poly.entity_id
_entity_poly.type
_entity_poly.pdbx_seq_one_letter_code
_entity_poly.pdbx_strand_id
1 'polypeptide(L)'
;MMAHEKRRKVYLIENYEEDIKGFKLPSNKQISSFFLYNHNMLKETAHASATKTIEKVSEFWDRARIPIRHKQDCIIKVTGLFEKWKGIKKNAGRQTKTQKAKEVDFKSIFDNLFDIPHAKALEMISIKEDKQFLIAQRKPGRCGAMVSVDVSLKKKEDRKRKREEQIVKRREKVAKDANLQQSQVIVENSSSQSSSEEEENPVAGPSDSCLTPRPMKRGRQQVLSPDLVATLDRNKVSDRAAVMVIGETLRSLGQEIQPLALNRSSIRRQRQQHRKSTSEEIRDKFDPKFPLIVHWEGKLLPDLIGTDIVDRLPVLLTGNGQSQLLAVPKLTSGRGEDQARAIFSVLKDWKLQEKVHGMCFDTTSYNTGRHKGACVLLEEKFGRELLHLGCRHHVLELVAGAAFSEAMGTSSAPDVLLFKRFKSSWQDIDKTTYEDSSTDDYTAKAVAEFKDEMVQMLEMAVKVKQPRDDYRELLELTIIFLGAVPPRGI
;
A
#
# COMPACT_ATOMS: atom_id res chain seq x y z
N MET A 1 -41.39 -7.02 45.07
CA MET A 1 -40.09 -6.85 44.37
C MET A 1 -39.09 -8.00 44.59
N MET A 2 -39.01 -8.64 45.77
CA MET A 2 -37.98 -9.69 46.04
C MET A 2 -38.13 -11.03 45.27
N ALA A 3 -39.29 -11.34 44.68
CA ALA A 3 -39.49 -12.59 43.94
C ALA A 3 -38.92 -12.56 42.50
N HIS A 4 -38.82 -11.36 41.90
CA HIS A 4 -38.30 -11.21 40.54
C HIS A 4 -36.76 -11.22 40.48
N GLU A 5 -36.10 -10.76 41.54
CA GLU A 5 -34.63 -10.77 41.69
C GLU A 5 -34.04 -12.17 41.93
N LYS A 6 -34.73 -13.05 42.68
CA LYS A 6 -34.25 -14.42 42.93
C LYS A 6 -34.18 -15.27 41.65
N ARG A 7 -35.00 -14.96 40.63
CA ARG A 7 -35.00 -15.71 39.36
C ARG A 7 -33.83 -15.39 38.43
N ARG A 8 -33.08 -14.31 38.70
CA ARG A 8 -31.94 -13.91 37.87
C ARG A 8 -30.59 -14.42 38.36
N LYS A 9 -30.54 -15.04 39.55
CA LYS A 9 -29.27 -15.49 40.14
C LYS A 9 -28.85 -16.88 39.66
N VAL A 10 -27.64 -16.96 39.12
CA VAL A 10 -27.01 -18.20 38.67
C VAL A 10 -26.01 -18.67 39.71
N TYR A 11 -26.13 -19.94 40.14
CA TYR A 11 -25.18 -20.51 41.10
C TYR A 11 -23.73 -20.37 40.61
N LEU A 12 -22.88 -19.76 41.46
CA LEU A 12 -21.48 -19.36 41.23
C LEU A 12 -21.25 -18.22 40.21
N ILE A 13 -22.06 -18.10 39.17
CA ILE A 13 -21.89 -17.12 38.07
C ILE A 13 -22.54 -15.76 38.39
N GLU A 14 -23.39 -15.73 39.42
CA GLU A 14 -24.12 -14.58 39.97
C GLU A 14 -25.32 -14.18 39.11
N ASN A 15 -25.14 -13.76 37.85
CA ASN A 15 -26.22 -13.23 37.01
C ASN A 15 -26.21 -13.84 35.60
N TYR A 16 -27.40 -13.90 34.97
CA TYR A 16 -27.51 -14.14 33.53
C TYR A 16 -27.08 -12.91 32.73
N GLU A 17 -26.49 -13.13 31.56
CA GLU A 17 -26.17 -12.06 30.60
C GLU A 17 -26.95 -12.31 29.30
N GLU A 18 -27.71 -11.31 28.85
CA GLU A 18 -28.50 -11.38 27.60
C GLU A 18 -27.63 -11.23 26.36
N ASP A 19 -26.41 -10.72 26.51
CA ASP A 19 -25.46 -10.50 25.43
C ASP A 19 -24.03 -10.51 25.97
N ILE A 20 -23.06 -10.89 25.13
CA ILE A 20 -21.64 -10.83 25.45
C ILE A 20 -21.12 -9.46 25.03
N LYS A 21 -20.78 -8.61 26.01
CA LYS A 21 -20.30 -7.24 25.79
C LYS A 21 -18.82 -7.05 26.13
N GLY A 22 -18.21 -6.05 25.50
CA GLY A 22 -16.85 -5.60 25.81
C GLY A 22 -15.92 -5.55 24.60
N PHE A 23 -14.69 -5.12 24.85
CA PHE A 23 -13.64 -4.94 23.84
C PHE A 23 -12.52 -5.99 23.94
N LYS A 24 -12.66 -6.98 24.83
CA LYS A 24 -11.69 -8.07 25.05
C LYS A 24 -12.20 -9.37 24.45
N LEU A 25 -11.32 -10.35 24.27
CA LEU A 25 -11.79 -11.70 23.94
C LEU A 25 -12.60 -12.28 25.12
N PRO A 26 -13.73 -12.97 24.86
CA PRO A 26 -14.65 -13.39 25.92
C PRO A 26 -14.01 -14.29 26.99
N SER A 27 -14.43 -14.09 28.23
CA SER A 27 -14.04 -14.92 29.38
C SER A 27 -14.97 -16.12 29.59
N ASN A 28 -14.49 -17.14 30.31
CA ASN A 28 -15.31 -18.29 30.68
C ASN A 28 -16.60 -17.89 31.44
N LYS A 29 -16.55 -16.84 32.29
CA LYS A 29 -17.74 -16.31 32.98
C LYS A 29 -18.78 -15.79 31.99
N GLN A 30 -18.38 -14.90 31.08
CA GLN A 30 -19.29 -14.32 30.07
C GLN A 30 -19.93 -15.39 29.18
N ILE A 31 -19.14 -16.40 28.75
CA ILE A 31 -19.65 -17.52 27.96
C ILE A 31 -20.69 -18.31 28.76
N SER A 32 -20.38 -18.61 30.03
CA SER A 32 -21.28 -19.38 30.87
C SER A 32 -22.57 -18.61 31.19
N SER A 33 -22.49 -17.30 31.45
CA SER A 33 -23.65 -16.44 31.70
C SER A 33 -24.60 -16.39 30.52
N PHE A 34 -24.06 -16.18 29.30
CA PHE A 34 -24.84 -16.11 28.07
C PHE A 34 -25.42 -17.47 27.67
N PHE A 35 -24.63 -18.54 27.77
CA PHE A 35 -25.12 -19.90 27.52
C PHE A 35 -26.31 -20.23 28.44
N LEU A 36 -26.17 -19.97 29.74
CA LEU A 36 -27.20 -20.30 30.73
C LEU A 36 -28.44 -19.43 30.57
N TYR A 37 -28.32 -18.20 30.05
CA TYR A 37 -29.46 -17.37 29.70
C TYR A 37 -30.30 -18.05 28.60
N ASN A 38 -29.67 -18.42 27.49
CA ASN A 38 -30.37 -19.12 26.39
C ASN A 38 -30.95 -20.47 26.84
N HIS A 39 -30.19 -21.25 27.62
CA HIS A 39 -30.62 -22.58 28.04
C HIS A 39 -31.72 -22.55 29.11
N ASN A 40 -31.58 -21.73 30.17
CA ASN A 40 -32.49 -21.75 31.31
C ASN A 40 -33.64 -20.74 31.18
N MET A 41 -33.39 -19.55 30.60
CA MET A 41 -34.41 -18.49 30.48
C MET A 41 -35.20 -18.63 29.19
N LEU A 42 -34.51 -18.81 28.05
CA LEU A 42 -35.17 -19.01 26.74
C LEU A 42 -35.58 -20.48 26.49
N LYS A 43 -35.23 -21.39 27.40
CA LYS A 43 -35.57 -22.83 27.38
C LYS A 43 -35.14 -23.56 26.11
N GLU A 44 -34.02 -23.13 25.53
CA GLU A 44 -33.45 -23.79 24.37
C GLU A 44 -32.70 -25.07 24.76
N THR A 45 -32.53 -25.98 23.79
CA THR A 45 -31.73 -27.19 24.03
C THR A 45 -30.27 -26.81 24.29
N ALA A 46 -29.55 -27.64 25.06
CA ALA A 46 -28.15 -27.37 25.38
C ALA A 46 -27.29 -27.21 24.11
N HIS A 47 -27.58 -27.99 23.06
CA HIS A 47 -26.91 -27.85 21.77
C HIS A 47 -27.24 -26.51 21.09
N ALA A 48 -28.52 -26.12 21.02
CA ALA A 48 -28.92 -24.84 20.42
C ALA A 48 -28.30 -23.65 21.15
N SER A 49 -28.30 -23.66 22.49
CA SER A 49 -27.67 -22.62 23.30
C SER A 49 -26.15 -22.58 23.10
N ALA A 50 -25.48 -23.73 22.95
CA ALA A 50 -24.04 -23.80 22.67
C ALA A 50 -23.73 -23.22 21.29
N THR A 51 -24.53 -23.57 20.27
CA THR A 51 -24.38 -23.03 18.91
C THR A 51 -24.50 -21.51 18.91
N LYS A 52 -25.58 -20.95 19.50
CA LYS A 52 -25.76 -19.48 19.61
C LYS A 52 -24.62 -18.80 20.36
N THR A 53 -24.14 -19.44 21.43
CA THR A 53 -22.99 -18.94 22.19
C THR A 53 -21.75 -18.88 21.30
N ILE A 54 -21.46 -19.92 20.53
CA ILE A 54 -20.30 -19.94 19.63
C ILE A 54 -20.44 -18.98 18.46
N GLU A 55 -21.64 -18.80 17.90
CA GLU A 55 -21.89 -17.76 16.88
C GLU A 55 -21.54 -16.38 17.42
N LYS A 56 -22.01 -16.04 18.63
CA LYS A 56 -21.71 -14.75 19.25
C LYS A 56 -20.24 -14.58 19.61
N VAL A 57 -19.61 -15.65 20.10
CA VAL A 57 -18.17 -15.65 20.41
C VAL A 57 -17.34 -15.48 19.14
N SER A 58 -17.73 -16.11 18.04
CA SER A 58 -17.00 -16.02 16.76
C SER A 58 -16.85 -14.57 16.31
N GLU A 59 -17.87 -13.71 16.51
CA GLU A 59 -17.78 -12.27 16.20
C GLU A 59 -16.62 -11.56 16.93
N PHE A 60 -16.25 -11.98 18.14
CA PHE A 60 -15.10 -11.41 18.87
C PHE A 60 -13.77 -11.88 18.30
N TRP A 61 -13.67 -13.16 17.94
CA TRP A 61 -12.45 -13.73 17.37
C TRP A 61 -12.22 -13.26 15.93
N ASP A 62 -13.29 -13.08 15.16
CA ASP A 62 -13.28 -12.51 13.82
C ASP A 62 -12.83 -11.04 13.86
N ARG A 63 -13.35 -10.24 14.81
CA ARG A 63 -12.88 -8.86 15.05
C ARG A 63 -11.40 -8.80 15.42
N ALA A 64 -10.90 -9.80 16.14
CA ALA A 64 -9.49 -9.93 16.49
C ALA A 64 -8.63 -10.55 15.37
N ARG A 65 -9.24 -10.97 14.24
CA ARG A 65 -8.59 -11.65 13.11
C ARG A 65 -7.83 -12.92 13.50
N ILE A 66 -8.31 -13.63 14.52
CA ILE A 66 -7.68 -14.85 15.01
C ILE A 66 -8.51 -16.05 14.55
N PRO A 67 -7.93 -16.99 13.76
CA PRO A 67 -8.66 -18.16 13.30
C PRO A 67 -9.01 -19.06 14.48
N ILE A 68 -10.27 -19.50 14.54
CA ILE A 68 -10.77 -20.43 15.55
C ILE A 68 -10.72 -21.89 15.07
N ARG A 69 -10.90 -22.83 15.99
CA ARG A 69 -11.10 -24.26 15.66
C ARG A 69 -12.44 -24.48 14.97
N HIS A 70 -12.66 -25.70 14.47
CA HIS A 70 -13.93 -26.06 13.88
C HIS A 70 -15.08 -25.78 14.85
N LYS A 71 -16.21 -25.27 14.34
CA LYS A 71 -17.34 -24.84 15.19
C LYS A 71 -17.81 -25.92 16.15
N GLN A 72 -17.79 -27.19 15.72
CA GLN A 72 -18.14 -28.33 16.57
C GLN A 72 -17.20 -28.50 17.77
N ASP A 73 -15.89 -28.31 17.60
CA ASP A 73 -14.92 -28.39 18.71
C ASP A 73 -15.18 -27.28 19.73
N CYS A 74 -15.52 -26.09 19.23
CA CYS A 74 -15.88 -24.94 20.07
C CYS A 74 -17.17 -25.21 20.84
N ILE A 75 -18.18 -25.80 20.20
CA ILE A 75 -19.44 -26.24 20.82
C ILE A 75 -19.18 -27.29 21.90
N ILE A 76 -18.33 -28.29 21.62
CA ILE A 76 -17.93 -29.29 22.61
C ILE A 76 -17.28 -28.62 23.83
N LYS A 77 -16.45 -27.60 23.61
CA LYS A 77 -15.82 -26.85 24.71
C LYS A 77 -16.84 -26.10 25.57
N VAL A 78 -17.83 -25.44 24.97
CA VAL A 78 -18.92 -24.76 25.71
C VAL A 78 -19.73 -25.79 26.51
N THR A 79 -20.11 -26.90 25.86
CA THR A 79 -20.87 -27.98 26.49
C THR A 79 -20.10 -28.58 27.67
N GLY A 80 -18.79 -28.81 27.53
CA GLY A 80 -17.95 -29.30 28.63
C GLY A 80 -17.85 -28.31 29.81
N LEU A 81 -17.87 -27.00 29.54
CA LEU A 81 -17.93 -25.99 30.60
C LEU A 81 -19.28 -26.01 31.34
N PHE A 82 -20.38 -26.18 30.60
CA PHE A 82 -21.72 -26.35 31.15
C PHE A 82 -21.85 -27.63 31.98
N GLU A 83 -21.34 -28.76 31.50
CA GLU A 83 -21.37 -30.04 32.23
C GLU A 83 -20.60 -29.97 33.54
N LYS A 84 -19.42 -29.33 33.55
CA LYS A 84 -18.66 -29.04 34.78
C LYS A 84 -19.48 -28.22 35.76
N TRP A 85 -20.09 -27.12 35.30
CA TRP A 85 -20.98 -26.31 36.14
C TRP A 85 -22.17 -27.11 36.69
N LYS A 86 -22.83 -27.90 35.83
CA LYS A 86 -23.98 -28.75 36.20
C LYS A 86 -23.61 -29.77 37.27
N GLY A 87 -22.42 -30.38 37.16
CA GLY A 87 -21.88 -31.31 38.16
C GLY A 87 -21.62 -30.67 39.52
N ILE A 88 -21.07 -29.44 39.54
CA ILE A 88 -20.85 -28.69 40.78
C ILE A 88 -22.18 -28.25 41.39
N LYS A 89 -23.11 -27.75 40.56
CA LYS A 89 -24.45 -27.33 40.98
C LYS A 89 -25.25 -28.47 41.62
N LYS A 90 -25.12 -29.70 41.14
CA LYS A 90 -25.80 -30.89 41.72
C LYS A 90 -25.47 -31.08 43.21
N ASN A 91 -24.28 -30.65 43.63
CA ASN A 91 -23.80 -30.77 45.01
C ASN A 91 -23.80 -29.45 45.78
N ALA A 92 -24.51 -28.41 45.31
CA ALA A 92 -24.49 -27.07 45.89
C ALA A 92 -24.87 -27.01 47.39
N GLY A 93 -25.64 -27.98 47.88
CA GLY A 93 -26.01 -28.10 49.30
C GLY A 93 -24.97 -28.80 50.19
N ARG A 94 -23.92 -29.41 49.63
CA ARG A 94 -22.93 -30.20 50.39
C ARG A 94 -21.81 -29.30 50.90
N GLN A 95 -21.62 -29.24 52.22
CA GLN A 95 -20.58 -28.44 52.87
C GLN A 95 -19.22 -29.15 53.02
N THR A 96 -18.91 -30.16 52.19
CA THR A 96 -17.67 -30.93 52.30
C THR A 96 -16.46 -30.12 51.80
N LYS A 97 -15.27 -30.38 52.37
CA LYS A 97 -14.01 -29.73 51.95
C LYS A 97 -13.77 -29.90 50.45
N THR A 98 -14.03 -31.10 49.91
CA THR A 98 -13.89 -31.42 48.50
C THR A 98 -14.81 -30.60 47.59
N GLN A 99 -16.06 -30.35 48.02
CA GLN A 99 -16.99 -29.52 47.24
C GLN A 99 -16.55 -28.06 47.23
N LYS A 100 -16.14 -27.52 48.39
CA LYS A 100 -15.60 -26.15 48.48
C LYS A 100 -14.36 -25.95 47.61
N ALA A 101 -13.44 -26.92 47.58
CA ALA A 101 -12.29 -26.89 46.70
C ALA A 101 -12.70 -26.83 45.22
N LYS A 102 -13.65 -27.67 44.79
CA LYS A 102 -14.19 -27.64 43.41
C LYS A 102 -14.85 -26.31 43.04
N GLU A 103 -15.55 -25.67 43.97
CA GLU A 103 -16.16 -24.35 43.75
C GLU A 103 -15.10 -23.25 43.61
N VAL A 104 -14.04 -23.29 44.42
CA VAL A 104 -12.91 -22.35 44.34
C VAL A 104 -12.14 -22.54 43.02
N ASP A 105 -11.82 -23.78 42.67
CA ASP A 105 -11.13 -24.11 41.42
C ASP A 105 -11.95 -23.65 40.20
N PHE A 106 -13.27 -23.86 40.23
CA PHE A 106 -14.14 -23.42 39.14
C PHE A 106 -14.28 -21.90 39.05
N LYS A 107 -14.30 -21.19 40.18
CA LYS A 107 -14.26 -19.71 40.19
C LYS A 107 -12.93 -19.17 39.67
N SER A 108 -11.82 -19.86 39.93
CA SER A 108 -10.49 -19.39 39.49
C SER A 108 -10.36 -19.26 37.97
N ILE A 109 -11.14 -20.04 37.21
CA ILE A 109 -11.10 -20.02 35.74
C ILE A 109 -12.03 -18.97 35.11
N PHE A 110 -12.85 -18.27 35.88
CA PHE A 110 -13.89 -17.37 35.36
C PHE A 110 -13.35 -16.21 34.54
N ASP A 111 -12.28 -15.57 35.01
CA ASP A 111 -11.68 -14.42 34.32
C ASP A 111 -10.72 -14.83 33.20
N ASN A 112 -10.41 -16.12 33.09
CA ASN A 112 -9.56 -16.66 32.05
C ASN A 112 -10.24 -16.58 30.68
N LEU A 113 -9.41 -16.46 29.65
CA LEU A 113 -9.81 -16.48 28.25
C LEU A 113 -10.55 -17.78 27.90
N PHE A 114 -11.70 -17.68 27.23
CA PHE A 114 -12.32 -18.81 26.58
C PHE A 114 -11.53 -19.19 25.31
N ASP A 115 -10.41 -19.88 25.47
CA ASP A 115 -9.37 -20.05 24.44
C ASP A 115 -9.76 -21.05 23.33
N ILE A 116 -10.27 -20.55 22.19
CA ILE A 116 -10.68 -21.36 21.03
C ILE A 116 -9.87 -21.17 19.73
N PRO A 117 -8.62 -20.66 19.73
CA PRO A 117 -7.89 -20.47 18.49
C PRO A 117 -7.54 -21.82 17.86
N HIS A 118 -7.38 -21.80 16.53
CA HIS A 118 -6.85 -22.91 15.75
C HIS A 118 -5.51 -23.39 16.33
N ALA A 119 -5.20 -24.68 16.23
CA ALA A 119 -3.98 -25.27 16.81
C ALA A 119 -2.70 -24.55 16.34
N LYS A 120 -2.69 -24.15 15.06
CA LYS A 120 -1.60 -23.39 14.42
C LYS A 120 -1.89 -21.88 14.32
N ALA A 121 -2.76 -21.32 15.16
CA ALA A 121 -3.18 -19.92 15.03
C ALA A 121 -2.00 -18.94 15.06
N LEU A 122 -0.99 -19.15 15.91
CA LEU A 122 0.21 -18.28 15.95
C LEU A 122 1.06 -18.35 14.67
N GLU A 123 0.99 -19.44 13.91
CA GLU A 123 1.64 -19.58 12.60
C GLU A 123 0.80 -18.92 11.50
N MET A 124 -0.52 -19.13 11.55
CA MET A 124 -1.48 -18.60 10.55
C MET A 124 -1.63 -17.08 10.62
N ILE A 125 -1.55 -16.49 11.82
CA ILE A 125 -1.57 -15.04 11.99
C ILE A 125 -0.28 -14.48 11.38
N SER A 126 -0.41 -13.59 10.39
CA SER A 126 0.76 -12.94 9.76
C SER A 126 1.19 -11.68 10.51
N ILE A 127 0.24 -10.98 11.13
CA ILE A 127 0.44 -9.69 11.81
C ILE A 127 1.05 -9.91 13.21
N LYS A 128 2.15 -9.23 13.53
CA LYS A 128 2.88 -9.43 14.79
C LYS A 128 2.06 -8.92 15.98
N GLU A 129 1.33 -7.83 15.81
CA GLU A 129 0.46 -7.19 16.78
C GLU A 129 -0.68 -8.12 17.21
N ASP A 130 -1.32 -8.81 16.26
CA ASP A 130 -2.40 -9.77 16.53
C ASP A 130 -1.89 -11.00 17.31
N LYS A 131 -0.66 -11.46 17.03
CA LYS A 131 0.00 -12.51 17.85
C LYS A 131 0.23 -12.03 19.28
N GLN A 132 0.76 -10.82 19.45
CA GLN A 132 1.01 -10.23 20.76
C GLN A 132 -0.29 -10.01 21.52
N PHE A 133 -1.37 -9.62 20.85
CA PHE A 133 -2.71 -9.49 21.43
C PHE A 133 -3.23 -10.82 21.96
N LEU A 134 -3.17 -11.91 21.19
CA LEU A 134 -3.58 -13.24 21.67
C LEU A 134 -2.76 -13.69 22.89
N ILE A 135 -1.44 -13.46 22.87
CA ILE A 135 -0.57 -13.78 24.01
C ILE A 135 -0.94 -12.94 25.24
N ALA A 136 -1.24 -11.65 25.07
CA ALA A 136 -1.64 -10.75 26.15
C ALA A 136 -3.02 -11.12 26.74
N GLN A 137 -3.96 -11.56 25.90
CA GLN A 137 -5.27 -12.04 26.33
C GLN A 137 -5.20 -13.37 27.11
N ARG A 138 -4.14 -14.17 26.94
CA ARG A 138 -3.94 -15.42 27.72
C ARG A 138 -3.35 -15.18 29.12
N LYS A 139 -2.78 -13.99 29.38
CA LYS A 139 -2.24 -13.64 30.69
C LYS A 139 -3.37 -13.31 31.70
N PRO A 140 -3.12 -13.47 33.02
CA PRO A 140 -4.06 -13.02 34.05
C PRO A 140 -4.50 -11.57 33.82
N GLY A 141 -5.80 -11.30 33.92
CA GLY A 141 -6.37 -9.97 33.68
C GLY A 141 -6.71 -9.64 32.21
N ARG A 142 -6.38 -10.52 31.25
CA ARG A 142 -6.66 -10.38 29.80
C ARG A 142 -6.30 -8.97 29.30
N CYS A 143 -5.01 -8.64 29.31
CA CYS A 143 -4.53 -7.30 29.02
C CYS A 143 -4.69 -6.93 27.53
N GLY A 144 -5.09 -5.69 27.26
CA GLY A 144 -5.39 -5.18 25.90
C GLY A 144 -6.89 -5.19 25.56
N ALA A 145 -7.29 -4.36 24.58
CA ALA A 145 -8.66 -4.20 24.11
C ALA A 145 -8.72 -3.79 22.63
N MET A 146 -9.79 -4.19 21.93
CA MET A 146 -10.09 -3.89 20.52
C MET A 146 -10.85 -2.54 20.42
N VAL A 147 -10.13 -1.41 20.51
CA VAL A 147 -10.75 -0.07 20.70
C VAL A 147 -11.02 0.68 19.38
N SER A 148 -10.44 0.30 18.24
CA SER A 148 -10.67 0.98 16.95
C SER A 148 -10.47 0.07 15.73
N VAL A 149 -11.33 0.23 14.72
CA VAL A 149 -11.19 -0.42 13.40
C VAL A 149 -10.09 0.30 12.64
N ASP A 150 -8.98 -0.39 12.36
CA ASP A 150 -7.96 0.13 11.45
C ASP A 150 -8.49 0.13 10.02
N VAL A 151 -8.92 1.31 9.57
CA VAL A 151 -9.52 1.55 8.24
C VAL A 151 -8.56 1.16 7.11
N SER A 152 -7.25 1.23 7.34
CA SER A 152 -6.24 0.86 6.35
C SER A 152 -6.18 -0.67 6.17
N LEU A 153 -6.22 -1.43 7.26
CA LEU A 153 -6.21 -2.89 7.24
C LEU A 153 -7.52 -3.46 6.69
N LYS A 154 -8.67 -2.89 7.06
CA LYS A 154 -9.98 -3.30 6.51
C LYS A 154 -10.03 -3.17 4.98
N LYS A 155 -9.48 -2.08 4.42
CA LYS A 155 -9.41 -1.88 2.96
C LYS A 155 -8.51 -2.92 2.27
N LYS A 156 -7.42 -3.38 2.91
CA LYS A 156 -6.56 -4.44 2.35
C LYS A 156 -7.26 -5.80 2.35
N GLU A 157 -8.00 -6.12 3.42
CA GLU A 157 -8.74 -7.38 3.54
C GLU A 157 -9.96 -7.44 2.61
N ASP A 158 -10.70 -6.34 2.45
CA ASP A 158 -11.80 -6.26 1.48
C ASP A 158 -11.31 -6.48 0.04
N ARG A 159 -10.10 -6.00 -0.29
CA ARG A 159 -9.44 -6.29 -1.57
C ARG A 159 -9.09 -7.77 -1.70
N LYS A 160 -8.55 -8.40 -0.64
CA LYS A 160 -8.22 -9.84 -0.63
C LYS A 160 -9.47 -10.71 -0.78
N ARG A 161 -10.54 -10.43 -0.03
CA ARG A 161 -11.82 -11.14 -0.13
C ARG A 161 -12.43 -11.02 -1.53
N LYS A 162 -12.43 -9.81 -2.11
CA LYS A 162 -12.87 -9.60 -3.51
C LYS A 162 -12.05 -10.41 -4.52
N ARG A 163 -10.74 -10.56 -4.31
CA ARG A 163 -9.89 -11.40 -5.17
C ARG A 163 -10.23 -12.88 -5.02
N GLU A 164 -10.41 -13.38 -3.79
CA GLU A 164 -10.79 -14.78 -3.53
C GLU A 164 -12.16 -15.11 -4.14
N GLU A 165 -13.14 -14.22 -3.97
CA GLU A 165 -14.46 -14.33 -4.61
C GLU A 165 -14.36 -14.34 -6.15
N GLN A 166 -13.49 -13.49 -6.73
CA GLN A 166 -13.25 -13.49 -8.18
C GLN A 166 -12.58 -14.78 -8.66
N ILE A 167 -11.65 -15.35 -7.89
CA ILE A 167 -10.99 -16.62 -8.21
C ILE A 167 -12.01 -17.76 -8.17
N VAL A 168 -12.87 -17.81 -7.15
CA VAL A 168 -13.94 -18.81 -7.03
C VAL A 168 -14.92 -18.67 -8.20
N LYS A 169 -15.39 -17.45 -8.51
CA LYS A 169 -16.25 -17.20 -9.68
C LYS A 169 -15.58 -17.59 -11.00
N ARG A 170 -14.27 -17.40 -11.13
CA ARG A 170 -13.51 -17.79 -12.33
C ARG A 170 -13.38 -19.31 -12.44
N ARG A 171 -13.20 -20.02 -11.32
CA ARG A 171 -13.22 -21.50 -11.28
C ARG A 171 -14.59 -22.06 -11.62
N GLU A 172 -15.66 -21.47 -11.11
CA GLU A 172 -17.04 -21.85 -11.45
C GLU A 172 -17.35 -21.57 -12.92
N LYS A 173 -16.85 -20.46 -13.48
CA LYS A 173 -17.00 -20.14 -14.90
C LYS A 173 -16.23 -21.11 -15.80
N VAL A 174 -14.99 -21.45 -15.45
CA VAL A 174 -14.20 -22.46 -16.18
C VAL A 174 -14.85 -23.84 -16.10
N ALA A 175 -15.44 -24.22 -14.96
CA ALA A 175 -16.18 -25.47 -14.83
C ALA A 175 -17.48 -25.48 -15.66
N LYS A 176 -18.17 -24.33 -15.79
CA LYS A 176 -19.33 -24.18 -16.69
C LYS A 176 -18.92 -24.17 -18.16
N ASP A 177 -17.85 -23.48 -18.52
CA ASP A 177 -17.34 -23.37 -19.90
C ASP A 177 -16.79 -24.72 -20.39
N ALA A 178 -16.17 -25.53 -19.52
CA ALA A 178 -15.78 -26.91 -19.83
C ALA A 178 -16.97 -27.82 -20.14
N ASN A 179 -18.17 -27.49 -19.63
CA ASN A 179 -19.42 -28.20 -19.92
C ASN A 179 -20.13 -27.68 -21.19
N LEU A 180 -19.75 -26.49 -21.68
CA LEU A 180 -20.33 -25.83 -22.87
C LEU A 180 -19.47 -26.00 -24.14
N GLN A 181 -18.20 -26.41 -24.01
CA GLN A 181 -17.26 -26.60 -25.13
C GLN A 181 -17.53 -27.81 -26.04
N GLN A 182 -18.71 -28.42 -25.96
CA GLN A 182 -19.17 -29.40 -26.96
C GLN A 182 -19.88 -28.75 -28.17
N SER A 183 -20.01 -27.42 -28.21
CA SER A 183 -20.64 -26.74 -29.35
C SER A 183 -20.07 -25.33 -29.63
N GLN A 184 -19.40 -25.26 -30.77
CA GLN A 184 -19.32 -24.14 -31.72
C GLN A 184 -18.22 -23.06 -31.60
N VAL A 185 -17.72 -22.71 -32.79
CA VAL A 185 -16.54 -21.91 -33.15
C VAL A 185 -16.99 -20.53 -33.68
N ILE A 186 -16.09 -19.53 -33.59
CA ILE A 186 -15.85 -18.37 -34.51
C ILE A 186 -15.89 -16.96 -33.85
N VAL A 187 -14.67 -16.39 -33.75
CA VAL A 187 -14.15 -15.07 -34.21
C VAL A 187 -14.61 -13.71 -33.60
N GLU A 188 -13.56 -13.02 -33.12
CA GLU A 188 -13.20 -11.57 -33.08
C GLU A 188 -13.55 -10.57 -31.96
N ASN A 189 -12.44 -9.93 -31.53
CA ASN A 189 -12.16 -8.56 -31.10
C ASN A 189 -12.89 -7.94 -29.89
N SER A 190 -12.14 -7.75 -28.79
CA SER A 190 -11.60 -6.42 -28.44
C SER A 190 -10.76 -6.43 -27.17
N SER A 191 -9.70 -5.62 -27.23
CA SER A 191 -8.71 -5.31 -26.22
C SER A 191 -9.28 -4.85 -24.88
N SER A 192 -8.72 -5.39 -23.80
CA SER A 192 -8.59 -4.69 -22.52
C SER A 192 -7.42 -5.30 -21.74
N GLN A 193 -6.24 -4.66 -21.88
CA GLN A 193 -5.07 -4.98 -21.10
C GLN A 193 -5.21 -4.44 -19.67
N SER A 194 -5.53 -5.33 -18.74
CA SER A 194 -5.21 -5.18 -17.32
C SER A 194 -4.28 -6.35 -16.96
N SER A 195 -2.97 -6.11 -17.07
CA SER A 195 -1.95 -7.11 -16.72
C SER A 195 -1.67 -7.06 -15.22
N SER A 196 -2.37 -7.90 -14.46
CA SER A 196 -1.88 -8.38 -13.17
C SER A 196 -1.12 -9.68 -13.42
N GLU A 197 0.20 -9.68 -13.29
CA GLU A 197 1.03 -10.86 -13.48
C GLU A 197 1.49 -11.42 -12.13
N GLU A 198 0.93 -12.55 -11.69
CA GLU A 198 1.58 -13.45 -10.73
C GLU A 198 1.63 -14.88 -11.26
N GLU A 199 2.62 -15.61 -10.75
CA GLU A 199 3.16 -16.89 -11.21
C GLU A 199 2.24 -18.08 -10.85
N GLU A 200 1.92 -18.93 -11.83
CA GLU A 200 1.43 -20.30 -11.59
C GLU A 200 2.58 -21.29 -11.81
N ASN A 201 2.92 -22.04 -10.76
CA ASN A 201 3.74 -23.25 -10.85
C ASN A 201 2.86 -24.40 -11.41
N PRO A 202 3.31 -25.19 -12.39
CA PRO A 202 2.51 -26.30 -12.88
C PRO A 202 2.52 -27.46 -11.86
N VAL A 203 1.36 -27.79 -11.33
CA VAL A 203 1.09 -29.07 -10.65
C VAL A 203 0.69 -30.08 -11.71
N ALA A 204 1.41 -31.21 -11.77
CA ALA A 204 1.10 -32.31 -12.66
C ALA A 204 -0.24 -32.97 -12.27
N GLY A 205 -1.19 -33.03 -13.22
CA GLY A 205 -2.40 -33.85 -13.15
C GLY A 205 -2.18 -35.21 -13.86
N PRO A 206 -3.05 -36.20 -13.59
CA PRO A 206 -2.79 -37.60 -13.93
C PRO A 206 -2.84 -37.82 -15.44
N SER A 207 -1.88 -38.61 -15.92
CA SER A 207 -1.72 -38.99 -17.31
C SER A 207 -2.86 -39.87 -17.78
N ASP A 208 -3.35 -39.61 -18.99
CA ASP A 208 -3.92 -40.64 -19.84
C ASP A 208 -3.05 -40.76 -21.10
N SER A 209 -2.71 -42.00 -21.44
CA SER A 209 -1.66 -42.37 -22.38
C SER A 209 -2.13 -42.27 -23.83
N CYS A 210 -1.43 -41.49 -24.66
CA CYS A 210 -0.75 -41.97 -25.86
C CYS A 210 0.07 -40.83 -26.51
N LEU A 211 1.32 -41.12 -26.88
CA LEU A 211 2.36 -40.24 -27.44
C LEU A 211 3.09 -39.34 -26.42
N THR A 212 4.23 -39.84 -25.95
CA THR A 212 5.20 -39.07 -25.17
C THR A 212 5.67 -37.83 -25.96
N PRO A 213 5.52 -36.60 -25.44
CA PRO A 213 6.25 -35.45 -25.99
C PRO A 213 7.72 -35.63 -25.65
N ARG A 214 8.61 -35.70 -26.65
CA ARG A 214 10.06 -35.62 -26.40
C ARG A 214 10.33 -34.33 -25.60
N PRO A 215 11.16 -34.35 -24.54
CA PRO A 215 11.50 -33.14 -23.82
C PRO A 215 12.22 -32.19 -24.79
N MET A 216 11.57 -31.10 -25.20
CA MET A 216 12.22 -30.05 -25.98
C MET A 216 13.41 -29.53 -25.16
N LYS A 217 14.63 -29.74 -25.66
CA LYS A 217 15.84 -29.15 -25.06
C LYS A 217 15.65 -27.63 -25.08
N ARG A 218 15.57 -27.01 -23.89
CA ARG A 218 15.45 -25.56 -23.77
C ARG A 218 16.72 -24.89 -24.27
N GLY A 219 16.56 -23.90 -25.14
CA GLY A 219 17.65 -23.03 -25.57
C GLY A 219 18.36 -22.37 -24.38
N ARG A 220 19.68 -22.31 -24.43
CA ARG A 220 20.54 -21.79 -23.36
C ARG A 220 21.30 -20.52 -23.76
N GLN A 221 21.32 -20.20 -25.05
CA GLN A 221 22.07 -19.05 -25.55
C GLN A 221 21.40 -17.75 -25.11
N GLN A 222 22.19 -16.86 -24.50
CA GLN A 222 21.69 -15.55 -24.09
C GLN A 222 21.46 -14.67 -25.31
N VAL A 223 20.37 -13.91 -25.28
CA VAL A 223 19.93 -13.06 -26.40
C VAL A 223 20.07 -11.58 -26.05
N LEU A 224 20.07 -11.24 -24.75
CA LEU A 224 20.09 -9.85 -24.30
C LEU A 224 21.52 -9.36 -24.03
N SER A 225 21.93 -8.35 -24.79
CA SER A 225 23.07 -7.49 -24.46
C SER A 225 22.67 -6.39 -23.46
N PRO A 226 23.64 -5.77 -22.75
CA PRO A 226 23.36 -4.63 -21.87
C PRO A 226 22.63 -3.48 -22.58
N ASP A 227 23.05 -3.14 -23.81
CA ASP A 227 22.44 -2.06 -24.60
C ASP A 227 21.00 -2.36 -25.01
N LEU A 228 20.72 -3.63 -25.36
CA LEU A 228 19.37 -4.07 -25.67
C LEU A 228 18.47 -3.98 -24.43
N VAL A 229 18.98 -4.40 -23.25
CA VAL A 229 18.22 -4.25 -21.99
C VAL A 229 17.94 -2.78 -21.68
N ALA A 230 18.95 -1.91 -21.79
CA ALA A 230 18.80 -0.48 -21.55
C ALA A 230 17.75 0.14 -22.49
N THR A 231 17.75 -0.28 -23.76
CA THR A 231 16.77 0.16 -24.77
C THR A 231 15.35 -0.31 -24.43
N LEU A 232 15.18 -1.58 -24.04
CA LEU A 232 13.88 -2.11 -23.63
C LEU A 232 13.34 -1.43 -22.36
N ASP A 233 14.21 -1.15 -21.39
CA ASP A 233 13.85 -0.47 -20.15
C ASP A 233 13.44 0.99 -20.39
N ARG A 234 14.22 1.74 -21.18
CA ARG A 234 13.93 3.14 -21.53
C ARG A 234 12.59 3.29 -22.26
N ASN A 235 12.26 2.33 -23.12
CA ASN A 235 10.99 2.29 -23.86
C ASN A 235 9.86 1.58 -23.11
N LYS A 236 10.06 1.23 -21.83
CA LYS A 236 9.05 0.58 -20.97
C LYS A 236 8.47 -0.70 -21.58
N VAL A 237 9.27 -1.44 -22.34
CA VAL A 237 8.84 -2.69 -23.00
C VAL A 237 8.70 -3.80 -21.94
N SER A 238 7.53 -4.43 -21.89
CA SER A 238 7.26 -5.54 -20.96
C SER A 238 8.07 -6.78 -21.34
N ASP A 239 8.29 -7.69 -20.38
CA ASP A 239 9.03 -8.94 -20.67
C ASP A 239 8.35 -9.78 -21.78
N ARG A 240 7.01 -9.76 -21.86
CA ARG A 240 6.26 -10.43 -22.93
C ARG A 240 6.46 -9.74 -24.27
N ALA A 241 6.35 -8.41 -24.30
CA ALA A 241 6.56 -7.63 -25.51
C ALA A 241 8.00 -7.81 -26.04
N ALA A 242 8.99 -7.82 -25.15
CA ALA A 242 10.37 -8.09 -25.51
C ALA A 242 10.53 -9.48 -26.16
N VAL A 243 9.92 -10.53 -25.60
CA VAL A 243 9.93 -11.88 -26.21
C VAL A 243 9.33 -11.86 -27.61
N MET A 244 8.18 -11.20 -27.80
CA MET A 244 7.49 -11.14 -29.10
C MET A 244 8.32 -10.38 -30.14
N VAL A 245 8.78 -9.17 -29.80
CA VAL A 245 9.55 -8.31 -30.72
C VAL A 245 10.87 -8.98 -31.10
N ILE A 246 11.63 -9.49 -30.11
CA ILE A 246 12.91 -10.14 -30.38
C ILE A 246 12.70 -11.43 -31.19
N GLY A 247 11.68 -12.23 -30.85
CA GLY A 247 11.38 -13.47 -31.56
C GLY A 247 11.03 -13.24 -33.02
N GLU A 248 10.14 -12.29 -33.30
CA GLU A 248 9.71 -12.00 -34.67
C GLU A 248 10.82 -11.35 -35.50
N THR A 249 11.64 -10.50 -34.88
CA THR A 249 12.83 -9.92 -35.51
C THR A 249 13.81 -11.02 -35.92
N LEU A 250 14.09 -11.99 -35.04
CA LEU A 250 15.00 -13.09 -35.32
C LEU A 250 14.49 -14.01 -36.43
N ARG A 251 13.18 -14.31 -36.46
CA ARG A 251 12.58 -15.06 -37.58
C ARG A 251 12.71 -14.34 -38.90
N SER A 252 12.42 -13.04 -38.90
CA SER A 252 12.52 -12.20 -40.09
C SER A 252 13.95 -12.13 -40.64
N LEU A 253 14.95 -12.28 -39.77
CA LEU A 253 16.37 -12.35 -40.12
C LEU A 253 16.86 -13.78 -40.43
N GLY A 254 15.96 -14.76 -40.51
CA GLY A 254 16.30 -16.16 -40.82
C GLY A 254 17.05 -16.91 -39.71
N GLN A 255 16.99 -16.43 -38.45
CA GLN A 255 17.65 -17.06 -37.31
C GLN A 255 16.76 -18.12 -36.66
N GLU A 256 17.35 -19.25 -36.26
CA GLU A 256 16.64 -20.28 -35.51
C GLU A 256 16.44 -19.87 -34.04
N ILE A 257 15.19 -19.92 -33.55
CA ILE A 257 14.85 -19.54 -32.17
C ILE A 257 15.12 -20.66 -31.16
N GLN A 258 15.05 -21.93 -31.58
CA GLN A 258 15.16 -23.10 -30.69
C GLN A 258 16.40 -23.10 -29.77
N PRO A 259 17.61 -22.71 -30.21
CA PRO A 259 18.79 -22.68 -29.32
C PRO A 259 18.80 -21.50 -28.32
N LEU A 260 17.93 -20.51 -28.51
CA LEU A 260 17.93 -19.27 -27.75
C LEU A 260 17.13 -19.37 -26.45
N ALA A 261 17.59 -18.69 -25.40
CA ALA A 261 16.89 -18.55 -24.13
C ALA A 261 15.75 -17.51 -24.22
N LEU A 262 14.89 -17.64 -25.22
CA LEU A 262 13.84 -16.68 -25.56
C LEU A 262 12.50 -17.09 -24.94
N ASN A 263 12.33 -16.79 -23.65
CA ASN A 263 11.06 -16.91 -22.93
C ASN A 263 10.97 -15.84 -21.84
N ARG A 264 9.75 -15.54 -21.38
CA ARG A 264 9.49 -14.45 -20.43
C ARG A 264 10.38 -14.54 -19.19
N SER A 265 10.49 -15.71 -18.56
CA SER A 265 11.29 -15.90 -17.34
C SER A 265 12.79 -15.72 -17.58
N SER A 266 13.29 -16.14 -18.75
CA SER A 266 14.71 -15.99 -19.10
C SER A 266 15.07 -14.54 -19.43
N ILE A 267 14.19 -13.84 -20.16
CA ILE A 267 14.29 -12.39 -20.40
C ILE A 267 14.26 -11.62 -19.09
N ARG A 268 13.29 -11.91 -18.21
CA ARG A 268 13.17 -11.27 -16.88
C ARG A 268 14.44 -11.46 -16.05
N ARG A 269 14.96 -12.69 -15.97
CA ARG A 269 16.19 -13.00 -15.22
C ARG A 269 17.41 -12.28 -15.81
N GLN A 270 17.58 -12.30 -17.14
CA GLN A 270 18.68 -11.59 -17.80
C GLN A 270 18.59 -10.08 -17.57
N ARG A 271 17.40 -9.46 -17.68
CA ARG A 271 17.20 -8.04 -17.35
C ARG A 271 17.56 -7.72 -15.91
N GLN A 272 17.13 -8.53 -14.94
CA GLN A 272 17.48 -8.34 -13.53
C GLN A 272 18.99 -8.42 -13.28
N GLN A 273 19.66 -9.40 -13.90
CA GLN A 273 21.10 -9.56 -13.81
C GLN A 273 21.83 -8.34 -14.41
N HIS A 274 21.45 -7.91 -15.61
CA HIS A 274 22.04 -6.74 -16.27
C HIS A 274 21.82 -5.46 -15.46
N ARG A 275 20.61 -5.20 -14.93
CA ARG A 275 20.35 -4.04 -14.06
C ARG A 275 21.22 -4.04 -12.81
N LYS A 276 21.44 -5.21 -12.20
CA LYS A 276 22.31 -5.35 -11.03
C LYS A 276 23.75 -5.00 -11.40
N SER A 277 24.28 -5.59 -12.48
CA SER A 277 25.63 -5.32 -12.97
C SER A 277 25.83 -3.86 -13.35
N THR A 278 24.88 -3.24 -14.07
CA THR A 278 24.94 -1.81 -14.40
C THR A 278 24.91 -0.93 -13.15
N SER A 279 24.10 -1.26 -12.14
CA SER A 279 24.07 -0.50 -10.88
C SER A 279 25.40 -0.60 -10.11
N GLU A 280 26.04 -1.77 -10.11
CA GLU A 280 27.36 -1.98 -9.51
C GLU A 280 28.43 -1.18 -10.27
N GLU A 281 28.41 -1.23 -11.60
CA GLU A 281 29.32 -0.49 -12.47
C GLU A 281 29.19 1.04 -12.31
N ILE A 282 27.97 1.56 -12.24
CA ILE A 282 27.72 2.99 -11.99
C ILE A 282 28.32 3.39 -10.64
N ARG A 283 28.11 2.58 -9.60
CA ARG A 283 28.64 2.86 -8.26
C ARG A 283 30.17 2.85 -8.27
N ASP A 284 30.79 1.86 -8.90
CA ASP A 284 32.24 1.70 -8.92
C ASP A 284 32.92 2.80 -9.77
N LYS A 285 32.25 3.29 -10.82
CA LYS A 285 32.73 4.41 -11.65
C LYS A 285 32.55 5.78 -10.99
N PHE A 286 31.64 5.92 -10.04
CA PHE A 286 31.30 7.21 -9.44
C PHE A 286 32.22 7.52 -8.25
N ASP A 287 33.40 8.10 -8.54
CA ASP A 287 34.36 8.59 -7.53
C ASP A 287 34.59 10.11 -7.66
N PRO A 288 33.66 10.95 -7.18
CA PRO A 288 33.79 12.41 -7.29
C PRO A 288 34.92 12.94 -6.40
N LYS A 289 35.75 13.86 -6.92
CA LYS A 289 36.87 14.49 -6.17
C LYS A 289 36.56 15.91 -5.70
N PHE A 290 35.30 16.28 -5.66
CA PHE A 290 34.80 17.61 -5.32
C PHE A 290 33.66 17.51 -4.30
N PRO A 291 33.35 18.61 -3.59
CA PRO A 291 32.22 18.66 -2.67
C PRO A 291 30.89 18.37 -3.38
N LEU A 292 30.03 17.62 -2.70
CA LEU A 292 28.72 17.21 -3.20
C LEU A 292 27.61 17.84 -2.36
N ILE A 293 26.49 18.10 -3.03
CA ILE A 293 25.22 18.48 -2.42
C ILE A 293 24.29 17.28 -2.54
N VAL A 294 23.69 16.87 -1.43
CA VAL A 294 22.64 15.84 -1.43
C VAL A 294 21.27 16.46 -1.63
N HIS A 295 20.49 15.90 -2.54
CA HIS A 295 19.13 16.33 -2.86
C HIS A 295 18.17 15.20 -2.56
N TRP A 296 17.01 15.54 -2.01
CA TRP A 296 15.90 14.60 -1.87
C TRP A 296 14.56 15.31 -2.05
N GLU A 297 13.59 14.59 -2.58
CA GLU A 297 12.20 15.02 -2.70
C GLU A 297 11.29 13.80 -2.61
N GLY A 298 10.42 13.75 -1.60
CA GLY A 298 9.53 12.61 -1.39
C GLY A 298 8.44 12.54 -2.46
N LYS A 299 8.12 11.33 -2.94
CA LYS A 299 6.98 11.10 -3.83
C LYS A 299 6.21 9.85 -3.45
N LEU A 300 4.89 10.00 -3.39
CA LEU A 300 3.96 8.87 -3.26
C LEU A 300 3.87 8.13 -4.60
N LEU A 301 4.33 6.89 -4.63
CA LEU A 301 4.32 6.03 -5.81
C LEU A 301 3.65 4.68 -5.49
N PRO A 302 3.03 4.02 -6.49
CA PRO A 302 2.61 2.64 -6.33
C PRO A 302 3.78 1.75 -5.91
N ASP A 303 3.56 0.86 -4.95
CA ASP A 303 4.59 -0.08 -4.55
C ASP A 303 4.93 -1.05 -5.71
N LEU A 304 6.17 -1.54 -5.72
CA LEU A 304 6.62 -2.50 -6.73
C LEU A 304 5.86 -3.83 -6.64
N ILE A 305 5.30 -4.12 -5.46
CA ILE A 305 4.53 -5.31 -5.15
C ILE A 305 3.23 -4.86 -4.48
N GLY A 306 2.11 -5.02 -5.19
CA GLY A 306 0.78 -4.69 -4.67
C GLY A 306 0.18 -3.39 -5.21
N THR A 307 -0.89 -2.92 -4.55
CA THR A 307 -1.65 -1.72 -4.93
C THR A 307 -1.58 -0.64 -3.86
N ASP A 308 -0.62 -0.77 -2.94
CA ASP A 308 -0.37 0.24 -1.91
C ASP A 308 0.40 1.40 -2.54
N ILE A 309 0.09 2.62 -2.09
CA ILE A 309 0.88 3.81 -2.40
C ILE A 309 1.87 3.97 -1.25
N VAL A 310 3.15 4.07 -1.58
CA VAL A 310 4.25 4.13 -0.62
C VAL A 310 5.09 5.37 -0.87
N ASP A 311 5.65 5.91 0.20
CA ASP A 311 6.63 6.99 0.11
C ASP A 311 7.93 6.45 -0.48
N ARG A 312 8.33 7.04 -1.60
CA ARG A 312 9.61 6.80 -2.26
C ARG A 312 10.43 8.06 -2.19
N LEU A 313 11.70 7.93 -1.82
CA LEU A 313 12.60 9.06 -1.64
C LEU A 313 13.78 8.94 -2.58
N PRO A 314 13.72 9.52 -3.79
CA PRO A 314 14.91 9.75 -4.60
C PRO A 314 16.00 10.47 -3.80
N VAL A 315 17.19 9.89 -3.77
CA VAL A 315 18.39 10.50 -3.19
C VAL A 315 19.38 10.73 -4.32
N LEU A 316 19.66 12.00 -4.61
CA LEU A 316 20.51 12.45 -5.70
C LEU A 316 21.71 13.21 -5.13
N LEU A 317 22.88 13.07 -5.75
CA LEU A 317 24.04 13.92 -5.50
C LEU A 317 24.32 14.79 -6.70
N THR A 318 24.68 16.04 -6.45
CA THR A 318 25.19 16.94 -7.49
C THR A 318 26.47 17.63 -7.06
N GLY A 319 27.35 17.91 -8.01
CA GLY A 319 28.54 18.73 -7.80
C GLY A 319 29.30 18.91 -9.11
N ASN A 320 29.93 20.06 -9.31
CA ASN A 320 30.74 20.36 -10.50
C ASN A 320 30.06 20.02 -11.85
N GLY A 321 28.77 20.36 -11.99
CA GLY A 321 27.98 20.09 -13.21
C GLY A 321 27.58 18.62 -13.40
N GLN A 322 27.94 17.72 -12.48
CA GLN A 322 27.53 16.32 -12.49
C GLN A 322 26.33 16.07 -11.58
N SER A 323 25.51 15.09 -11.95
CA SER A 323 24.32 14.66 -11.22
C SER A 323 24.23 13.14 -11.23
N GLN A 324 24.07 12.54 -10.05
CA GLN A 324 24.04 11.08 -9.88
C GLN A 324 22.92 10.66 -8.93
N LEU A 325 22.01 9.82 -9.42
CA LEU A 325 20.99 9.18 -8.59
C LEU A 325 21.63 8.01 -7.84
N LEU A 326 21.52 8.02 -6.51
CA LEU A 326 22.09 6.96 -5.67
C LEU A 326 21.08 5.84 -5.44
N ALA A 327 19.86 6.20 -5.05
CA ALA A 327 18.80 5.26 -4.74
C ALA A 327 17.42 5.93 -4.73
N VAL A 328 16.37 5.10 -4.75
CA VAL A 328 14.98 5.51 -4.52
C VAL A 328 14.35 4.61 -3.43
N PRO A 329 14.86 4.65 -2.18
CA PRO A 329 14.35 3.83 -1.09
C PRO A 329 12.85 4.00 -0.84
N LYS A 330 12.22 2.89 -0.43
CA LYS A 330 10.88 2.89 0.15
C LYS A 330 11.00 3.34 1.61
N LEU A 331 10.22 4.33 2.01
CA LEU A 331 10.14 4.77 3.38
C LEU A 331 8.99 4.08 4.13
N THR A 332 9.15 3.93 5.44
CA THR A 332 8.07 3.53 6.35
C THR A 332 7.06 4.66 6.57
N SER A 333 7.53 5.90 6.55
CA SER A 333 6.72 7.11 6.54
C SER A 333 7.48 8.27 5.88
N GLY A 334 6.76 9.25 5.34
CA GLY A 334 7.36 10.50 4.83
C GLY A 334 7.89 11.46 5.90
N ARG A 335 8.03 11.05 7.18
CA ARG A 335 8.53 11.93 8.25
C ARG A 335 10.03 12.18 8.13
N GLY A 336 10.49 13.34 8.60
CA GLY A 336 11.90 13.76 8.54
C GLY A 336 12.89 12.73 9.11
N GLU A 337 12.53 12.01 10.17
CA GLU A 337 13.39 10.97 10.76
C GLU A 337 13.63 9.78 9.82
N ASP A 338 12.59 9.29 9.17
CA ASP A 338 12.69 8.17 8.23
C ASP A 338 13.43 8.62 6.95
N GLN A 339 13.21 9.86 6.51
CA GLN A 339 13.95 10.46 5.39
C GLN A 339 15.45 10.56 5.71
N ALA A 340 15.82 11.20 6.83
CA ALA A 340 17.21 11.36 7.25
C ALA A 340 17.93 10.01 7.43
N ARG A 341 17.24 9.02 8.01
CA ARG A 341 17.77 7.65 8.16
C ARG A 341 18.04 7.00 6.79
N ALA A 342 17.11 7.12 5.85
CA ALA A 342 17.26 6.55 4.51
C ALA A 342 18.40 7.23 3.73
N ILE A 343 18.46 8.55 3.74
CA ILE A 343 19.52 9.33 3.07
C ILE A 343 20.89 8.94 3.61
N PHE A 344 21.06 8.93 4.94
CA PHE A 344 22.34 8.60 5.55
C PHE A 344 22.76 7.14 5.26
N SER A 345 21.82 6.20 5.25
CA SER A 345 22.09 4.81 4.86
C SER A 345 22.59 4.72 3.42
N VAL A 346 21.91 5.38 2.48
CA VAL A 346 22.30 5.37 1.07
C VAL A 346 23.69 5.98 0.89
N LEU A 347 23.99 7.10 1.56
CA LEU A 347 25.31 7.72 1.49
C LEU A 347 26.40 6.83 2.08
N LYS A 348 26.09 6.07 3.13
CA LYS A 348 27.00 5.08 3.73
C LYS A 348 27.25 3.90 2.81
N ASP A 349 26.23 3.40 2.13
CA ASP A 349 26.34 2.30 1.18
C ASP A 349 27.23 2.68 -0.02
N TRP A 350 27.22 3.96 -0.41
CA TRP A 350 28.09 4.50 -1.45
C TRP A 350 29.45 4.99 -0.94
N LYS A 351 29.68 5.04 0.38
CA LYS A 351 30.89 5.59 1.02
C LYS A 351 31.18 7.05 0.64
N LEU A 352 30.14 7.88 0.58
CA LEU A 352 30.24 9.29 0.14
C LEU A 352 29.96 10.32 1.25
N GLN A 353 29.80 9.89 2.50
CA GLN A 353 29.38 10.78 3.59
C GLN A 353 30.31 11.99 3.75
N GLU A 354 31.63 11.76 3.71
CA GLU A 354 32.63 12.81 3.88
C GLU A 354 32.64 13.83 2.73
N LYS A 355 32.17 13.44 1.55
CA LYS A 355 32.11 14.30 0.37
C LYS A 355 30.88 15.21 0.35
N VAL A 356 29.86 14.94 1.16
CA VAL A 356 28.64 15.75 1.23
C VAL A 356 28.86 16.98 2.11
N HIS A 357 28.81 18.17 1.51
CA HIS A 357 29.03 19.45 2.20
C HIS A 357 27.77 20.33 2.25
N GLY A 358 26.74 19.97 1.52
CA GLY A 358 25.46 20.68 1.52
C GLY A 358 24.30 19.76 1.25
N MET A 359 23.11 20.28 1.49
CA MET A 359 21.84 19.61 1.29
C MET A 359 20.86 20.53 0.59
N CYS A 360 20.05 19.98 -0.31
CA CYS A 360 19.00 20.67 -1.02
C CYS A 360 17.68 19.91 -0.86
N PHE A 361 16.64 20.62 -0.43
CA PHE A 361 15.40 20.02 0.07
C PHE A 361 14.21 20.96 -0.10
N ASP A 362 12.99 20.41 -0.21
CA ASP A 362 11.76 21.20 -0.14
C ASP A 362 11.58 21.79 1.27
N THR A 363 11.08 23.03 1.38
CA THR A 363 11.04 23.74 2.67
C THR A 363 9.87 23.34 3.57
N THR A 364 9.33 22.13 3.39
CA THR A 364 8.27 21.59 4.25
C THR A 364 8.79 21.33 5.66
N SER A 365 7.87 21.35 6.63
CA SER A 365 8.20 21.16 8.04
C SER A 365 8.81 19.78 8.35
N TYR A 366 8.58 18.78 7.50
CA TYR A 366 9.25 17.47 7.62
C TYR A 366 10.76 17.54 7.37
N ASN A 367 11.22 18.51 6.58
CA ASN A 367 12.65 18.74 6.34
C ASN A 367 13.23 19.81 7.26
N THR A 368 12.52 20.93 7.42
CA THR A 368 13.01 22.13 8.12
C THR A 368 12.67 22.20 9.60
N GLY A 369 11.92 21.22 10.12
CA GLY A 369 11.49 21.21 11.52
C GLY A 369 12.66 21.27 12.51
N ARG A 370 12.61 22.23 13.45
CA ARG A 370 13.70 22.51 14.42
C ARG A 370 14.25 21.31 15.20
N HIS A 371 13.40 20.33 15.52
CA HIS A 371 13.78 19.19 16.37
C HIS A 371 13.68 17.83 15.68
N LYS A 372 12.88 17.72 14.62
CA LYS A 372 12.59 16.45 13.93
C LYS A 372 12.63 16.57 12.41
N GLY A 373 13.12 17.70 11.90
CA GLY A 373 13.34 17.93 10.49
C GLY A 373 14.47 17.05 9.98
N ALA A 374 14.34 16.56 8.74
CA ALA A 374 15.37 15.76 8.11
C ALA A 374 16.75 16.44 8.13
N CYS A 375 16.82 17.77 7.96
CA CYS A 375 18.07 18.51 7.91
C CYS A 375 18.84 18.44 9.24
N VAL A 376 18.16 18.75 10.35
CA VAL A 376 18.73 18.70 11.71
C VAL A 376 19.20 17.28 12.03
N LEU A 377 18.36 16.29 11.73
CA LEU A 377 18.69 14.88 12.00
C LEU A 377 19.82 14.36 11.10
N LEU A 378 20.02 14.92 9.91
CA LEU A 378 21.17 14.60 9.06
C LEU A 378 22.45 15.19 9.65
N GLU A 379 22.47 16.46 10.03
CA GLU A 379 23.65 17.08 10.66
C GLU A 379 24.08 16.34 11.94
N GLU A 380 23.12 15.94 12.77
CA GLU A 380 23.38 15.08 13.94
C GLU A 380 24.04 13.75 13.56
N LYS A 381 23.61 13.12 12.45
CA LYS A 381 24.20 11.87 11.95
C LYS A 381 25.58 12.07 11.33
N PHE A 382 25.82 13.20 10.68
CA PHE A 382 27.11 13.56 10.11
C PHE A 382 28.10 14.03 11.19
N GLY A 383 27.62 14.50 12.33
CA GLY A 383 28.44 15.11 13.37
C GLY A 383 29.07 16.43 12.94
N ARG A 384 28.50 17.10 11.93
CA ARG A 384 28.96 18.39 11.40
C ARG A 384 27.81 19.16 10.77
N GLU A 385 27.97 20.48 10.72
CA GLU A 385 27.07 21.36 9.99
C GLU A 385 27.24 21.18 8.48
N LEU A 386 26.15 21.33 7.75
CA LEU A 386 26.11 21.27 6.29
C LEU A 386 25.48 22.55 5.75
N LEU A 387 25.76 22.90 4.50
CA LEU A 387 25.11 24.03 3.86
C LEU A 387 23.64 23.71 3.54
N HIS A 388 22.69 24.46 4.09
CA HIS A 388 21.26 24.29 3.82
C HIS A 388 20.83 25.09 2.60
N LEU A 389 20.33 24.40 1.57
CA LEU A 389 19.85 25.00 0.33
C LEU A 389 18.36 24.69 0.16
N GLY A 390 17.50 25.54 0.72
CA GLY A 390 16.06 25.43 0.50
C GLY A 390 15.72 25.51 -0.99
N CYS A 391 14.84 24.62 -1.45
CA CYS A 391 14.43 24.54 -2.85
C CYS A 391 13.78 25.85 -3.30
N ARG A 392 14.45 26.57 -4.20
CA ARG A 392 13.95 27.84 -4.74
C ARG A 392 12.64 27.68 -5.49
N HIS A 393 12.42 26.54 -6.15
CA HIS A 393 11.15 26.26 -6.82
C HIS A 393 9.98 26.30 -5.84
N HIS A 394 10.12 25.64 -4.70
CA HIS A 394 9.08 25.63 -3.68
C HIS A 394 8.89 27.00 -3.03
N VAL A 395 9.97 27.75 -2.79
CA VAL A 395 9.87 29.14 -2.30
C VAL A 395 9.09 30.02 -3.28
N LEU A 396 9.41 29.94 -4.58
CA LEU A 396 8.71 30.71 -5.61
C LEU A 396 7.25 30.27 -5.78
N GLU A 397 6.96 28.98 -5.62
CA GLU A 397 5.59 28.44 -5.60
C GLU A 397 4.75 29.07 -4.47
N LEU A 398 5.32 29.26 -3.28
CA LEU A 398 4.64 29.93 -2.16
C LEU A 398 4.33 31.40 -2.49
N VAL A 399 5.26 32.12 -3.11
CA VAL A 399 5.06 33.51 -3.53
C VAL A 399 3.96 33.60 -4.60
N ALA A 400 4.03 32.73 -5.61
CA ALA A 400 3.01 32.66 -6.65
C ALA A 400 1.64 32.27 -6.09
N GLY A 401 1.59 31.34 -5.14
CA GLY A 401 0.36 30.93 -4.46
C GLY A 401 -0.27 32.04 -3.63
N ALA A 402 0.53 32.89 -2.99
CA ALA A 402 0.05 34.07 -2.28
C ALA A 402 -0.55 35.11 -3.23
N ALA A 403 0.15 35.43 -4.33
CA ALA A 403 -0.34 36.34 -5.36
C ALA A 403 -1.65 35.83 -5.99
N PHE A 404 -1.71 34.53 -6.30
CA PHE A 404 -2.92 33.89 -6.81
C PHE A 404 -4.08 33.96 -5.82
N SER A 405 -3.83 33.73 -4.53
CA SER A 405 -4.86 33.77 -3.49
C SER A 405 -5.43 35.17 -3.28
N GLU A 406 -4.60 36.20 -3.43
CA GLU A 406 -5.04 37.60 -3.40
C GLU A 406 -5.90 37.93 -4.62
N ALA A 407 -5.47 37.52 -5.82
CA ALA A 407 -6.17 37.82 -7.06
C ALA A 407 -7.48 37.05 -7.25
N MET A 408 -7.51 35.77 -6.87
CA MET A 408 -8.60 34.83 -7.19
C MET A 408 -9.40 34.38 -5.96
N GLY A 409 -8.98 34.81 -4.75
CA GLY A 409 -9.51 34.35 -3.47
C GLY A 409 -8.88 33.04 -2.98
N THR A 410 -8.98 32.79 -1.67
CA THR A 410 -8.42 31.58 -1.06
C THR A 410 -9.18 30.34 -1.51
N SER A 411 -8.47 29.33 -2.01
CA SER A 411 -9.03 28.00 -2.23
C SER A 411 -8.63 27.07 -1.10
N SER A 412 -9.62 26.46 -0.43
CA SER A 412 -9.41 25.41 0.57
C SER A 412 -9.32 24.00 -0.02
N ALA A 413 -9.49 23.88 -1.35
CA ALA A 413 -9.36 22.62 -2.06
C ALA A 413 -7.93 22.42 -2.56
N PRO A 414 -7.41 21.16 -2.55
CA PRO A 414 -6.07 20.86 -3.07
C PRO A 414 -5.92 21.11 -4.57
N ASP A 415 -7.04 21.29 -5.28
CA ASP A 415 -7.05 21.64 -6.70
C ASP A 415 -8.05 22.77 -6.94
N VAL A 416 -7.64 23.79 -7.69
CA VAL A 416 -8.54 24.85 -8.15
C VAL A 416 -9.51 24.27 -9.20
N LEU A 417 -10.81 24.32 -8.91
CA LEU A 417 -11.86 23.74 -9.77
C LEU A 417 -11.83 24.30 -11.20
N LEU A 418 -11.47 25.58 -11.35
CA LEU A 418 -11.30 26.22 -12.65
C LEU A 418 -10.29 25.45 -13.52
N PHE A 419 -9.09 25.20 -13.00
CA PHE A 419 -8.05 24.46 -13.71
C PHE A 419 -8.43 23.00 -13.97
N LYS A 420 -9.16 22.35 -13.05
CA LYS A 420 -9.70 21.00 -13.27
C LYS A 420 -10.69 20.92 -14.44
N ARG A 421 -11.59 21.90 -14.53
CA ARG A 421 -12.56 22.00 -15.63
C ARG A 421 -11.84 22.25 -16.93
N PHE A 422 -10.93 23.23 -16.95
CA PHE A 422 -10.11 23.54 -18.11
C PHE A 422 -9.33 22.33 -18.61
N LYS A 423 -8.64 21.62 -17.71
CA LYS A 423 -7.90 20.39 -18.05
C LYS A 423 -8.79 19.31 -18.64
N SER A 424 -10.00 19.13 -18.10
CA SER A 424 -10.96 18.14 -18.60
C SER A 424 -11.47 18.49 -19.99
N SER A 425 -11.70 19.77 -20.27
CA SER A 425 -12.19 20.28 -21.55
C SER A 425 -11.09 20.54 -22.58
N TRP A 426 -9.81 20.37 -22.23
CA TRP A 426 -8.68 20.70 -23.10
C TRP A 426 -8.68 20.00 -24.47
N GLN A 427 -9.33 18.83 -24.58
CA GLN A 427 -9.45 18.12 -25.85
C GLN A 427 -10.51 18.75 -26.78
N ASP A 428 -11.49 19.44 -26.20
CA ASP A 428 -12.65 20.00 -26.89
C ASP A 428 -12.48 21.49 -27.23
N ILE A 429 -11.45 22.14 -26.68
CA ILE A 429 -11.12 23.54 -26.97
C ILE A 429 -10.46 23.63 -28.36
N ASP A 430 -10.96 24.53 -29.20
CA ASP A 430 -10.30 24.90 -30.45
C ASP A 430 -8.97 25.59 -30.15
N LYS A 431 -7.88 25.03 -30.67
CA LYS A 431 -6.50 25.50 -30.46
C LYS A 431 -5.98 26.30 -31.65
N THR A 432 -6.79 26.46 -32.69
CA THR A 432 -6.43 27.23 -33.89
C THR A 432 -6.79 28.70 -33.77
N THR A 433 -7.61 29.05 -32.77
CA THR A 433 -8.08 30.40 -32.50
C THR A 433 -7.82 30.78 -31.05
N TYR A 434 -7.65 32.09 -30.80
CA TYR A 434 -7.49 32.63 -29.46
C TYR A 434 -7.99 34.08 -29.41
N GLU A 435 -8.33 34.53 -28.22
CA GLU A 435 -8.65 35.92 -27.91
C GLU A 435 -7.54 36.48 -27.02
N ASP A 436 -7.11 37.70 -27.30
CA ASP A 436 -6.15 38.43 -26.46
C ASP A 436 -6.87 39.40 -25.52
N SER A 437 -6.08 40.08 -24.67
CA SER A 437 -6.56 41.03 -23.67
C SER A 437 -7.29 42.24 -24.27
N SER A 438 -7.25 42.45 -25.59
CA SER A 438 -7.96 43.53 -26.28
C SER A 438 -9.34 43.12 -26.79
N THR A 439 -9.67 41.83 -26.72
CA THR A 439 -10.91 41.29 -27.28
C THR A 439 -12.14 41.67 -26.47
N ASP A 440 -12.02 41.77 -25.14
CA ASP A 440 -13.08 42.23 -24.25
C ASP A 440 -12.74 43.56 -23.56
N ASP A 441 -13.73 44.46 -23.52
CA ASP A 441 -13.61 45.83 -23.01
C ASP A 441 -13.17 45.91 -21.54
N TYR A 442 -13.52 44.90 -20.74
CA TYR A 442 -13.19 44.87 -19.31
C TYR A 442 -11.71 44.54 -19.12
N THR A 443 -11.23 43.47 -19.74
CA THR A 443 -9.82 43.06 -19.69
C THR A 443 -8.92 44.10 -20.33
N ALA A 444 -9.34 44.70 -21.46
CA ALA A 444 -8.59 45.75 -22.13
C ALA A 444 -8.33 46.95 -21.20
N LYS A 445 -9.35 47.37 -20.44
CA LYS A 445 -9.21 48.42 -19.43
C LYS A 445 -8.36 47.97 -18.24
N ALA A 446 -8.51 46.73 -17.80
CA ALA A 446 -7.77 46.21 -16.64
C ALA A 446 -6.26 46.12 -16.86
N VAL A 447 -5.81 45.83 -18.09
CA VAL A 447 -4.37 45.72 -18.40
C VAL A 447 -3.75 47.00 -18.93
N ALA A 448 -4.56 47.99 -19.34
CA ALA A 448 -4.10 49.17 -20.10
C ALA A 448 -2.93 49.91 -19.45
N GLU A 449 -2.93 50.06 -18.12
CA GLU A 449 -1.93 50.85 -17.40
C GLU A 449 -0.54 50.22 -17.37
N PHE A 450 -0.45 48.89 -17.43
CA PHE A 450 0.82 48.16 -17.27
C PHE A 450 1.21 47.33 -18.49
N LYS A 451 0.35 47.26 -19.51
CA LYS A 451 0.51 46.39 -20.69
C LYS A 451 1.89 46.55 -21.34
N ASP A 452 2.27 47.76 -21.72
CA ASP A 452 3.49 48.02 -22.48
C ASP A 452 4.75 47.72 -21.65
N GLU A 453 4.76 48.12 -20.38
CA GLU A 453 5.86 47.83 -19.46
C GLU A 453 6.03 46.31 -19.25
N MET A 454 4.93 45.59 -19.06
CA MET A 454 4.96 44.13 -18.91
C MET A 454 5.44 43.42 -20.16
N VAL A 455 4.97 43.82 -21.34
CA VAL A 455 5.45 43.23 -22.61
C VAL A 455 6.97 43.42 -22.75
N GLN A 456 7.49 44.62 -22.51
CA GLN A 456 8.94 44.88 -22.57
C GLN A 456 9.72 43.99 -21.59
N MET A 457 9.24 43.87 -20.35
CA MET A 457 9.88 43.02 -19.33
C MET A 457 9.86 41.54 -19.71
N LEU A 458 8.73 41.04 -20.22
CA LEU A 458 8.57 39.66 -20.66
C LEU A 458 9.44 39.34 -21.89
N GLU A 459 9.53 40.24 -22.87
CA GLU A 459 10.40 40.09 -24.03
C GLU A 459 11.88 40.01 -23.65
N MET A 460 12.30 40.81 -22.67
CA MET A 460 13.65 40.70 -22.10
C MET A 460 13.84 39.36 -21.38
N ALA A 461 12.85 38.90 -20.62
CA ALA A 461 12.91 37.63 -19.91
C ALA A 461 13.00 36.42 -20.85
N VAL A 462 12.25 36.40 -21.96
CA VAL A 462 12.27 35.30 -22.94
C VAL A 462 13.63 35.15 -23.63
N LYS A 463 14.40 36.24 -23.76
CA LYS A 463 15.76 36.22 -24.32
C LYS A 463 16.77 35.56 -23.37
N VAL A 464 16.46 35.50 -22.07
CA VAL A 464 17.30 34.81 -21.08
C VAL A 464 17.02 33.31 -21.11
N LYS A 465 18.07 32.50 -20.93
CA LYS A 465 17.94 31.04 -20.82
C LYS A 465 17.10 30.70 -19.59
N GLN A 466 15.87 30.23 -19.83
CA GLN A 466 14.98 29.79 -18.77
C GLN A 466 15.42 28.43 -18.18
N PRO A 467 15.23 28.20 -16.87
CA PRO A 467 15.56 26.93 -16.25
C PRO A 467 14.76 25.74 -16.76
N ARG A 468 13.54 25.99 -17.26
CA ARG A 468 12.62 24.98 -17.80
C ARG A 468 11.86 25.51 -19.01
N ASP A 469 11.49 24.63 -19.92
CA ASP A 469 10.78 24.99 -21.15
C ASP A 469 9.36 25.50 -20.88
N ASP A 470 8.67 24.96 -19.87
CA ASP A 470 7.32 25.40 -19.47
C ASP A 470 7.32 26.83 -18.91
N TYR A 471 8.44 27.31 -18.35
CA TYR A 471 8.55 28.70 -17.91
C TYR A 471 8.66 29.64 -19.08
N ARG A 472 9.42 29.24 -20.10
CA ARG A 472 9.49 30.00 -21.35
C ARG A 472 8.12 30.04 -22.03
N GLU A 473 7.44 28.90 -22.11
CA GLU A 473 6.09 28.81 -22.67
C GLU A 473 5.12 29.75 -21.94
N LEU A 474 5.16 29.81 -20.60
CA LEU A 474 4.33 30.75 -19.84
C LEU A 474 4.62 32.22 -20.19
N LEU A 475 5.89 32.60 -20.33
CA LEU A 475 6.25 33.96 -20.75
C LEU A 475 5.72 34.26 -22.16
N GLU A 476 5.91 33.34 -23.09
CA GLU A 476 5.44 33.46 -24.48
C GLU A 476 3.91 33.57 -24.55
N LEU A 477 3.18 32.74 -23.80
CA LEU A 477 1.71 32.79 -23.70
C LEU A 477 1.22 34.09 -23.05
N THR A 478 1.95 34.64 -22.08
CA THR A 478 1.60 35.91 -21.44
C THR A 478 1.76 37.08 -22.42
N ILE A 479 2.81 37.06 -23.25
CA ILE A 479 3.02 38.05 -24.32
C ILE A 479 1.87 37.98 -25.33
N ILE A 480 1.48 36.77 -25.77
CA ILE A 480 0.35 36.56 -26.68
C ILE A 480 -0.97 37.06 -26.06
N PHE A 481 -1.22 36.74 -24.79
CA PHE A 481 -2.40 37.23 -24.07
C PHE A 481 -2.43 38.75 -24.01
N LEU A 482 -1.29 39.42 -23.82
CA LEU A 482 -1.20 40.88 -23.88
C LEU A 482 -1.21 41.43 -25.32
N GLY A 483 -1.54 40.63 -26.35
CA GLY A 483 -1.67 41.08 -27.73
C GLY A 483 -0.34 41.43 -28.42
N ALA A 484 0.79 40.93 -27.91
CA ALA A 484 2.11 41.07 -28.54
C ALA A 484 2.57 39.72 -29.13
N VAL A 485 3.60 39.76 -29.98
CA VAL A 485 4.12 38.56 -30.68
C VAL A 485 5.44 38.12 -30.05
N PRO A 486 5.55 36.90 -29.49
CA PRO A 486 6.78 36.43 -28.88
C PRO A 486 7.86 36.11 -29.94
N PRO A 487 9.15 35.99 -29.55
CA PRO A 487 10.26 35.80 -30.48
C PRO A 487 10.20 34.54 -31.37
N ARG A 488 9.42 33.53 -31.00
CA ARG A 488 9.25 32.29 -31.78
C ARG A 488 8.03 32.34 -32.72
N GLY A 489 7.31 33.45 -32.75
CA GLY A 489 6.00 33.52 -33.39
C GLY A 489 4.90 32.92 -32.52
N ILE A 490 3.66 33.01 -33.03
CA ILE A 490 2.45 32.44 -32.45
C ILE A 490 2.32 30.97 -32.83
#